data_AF-A0A968FRJ3-F1
#
_entry.id   AF-A0A968FRJ3-F1
#
_cell.length_a   1.000
_cell.length_b   1.000
_cell.length_c   1.000
_cell.angle_alpha   90.00
_cell.angle_beta   90.00
_cell.angle_gamma   90.00
#
_symmetry.space_group_name_H-M   'P 1'
#
loop_
_entity.id
_entity.type
_entity.pdbx_description
1 polymer ?
#
loop_
_entity_poly.entity_id
_entity_poly.type
_entity_poly.pdbx_seq_one_letter_code
_entity_poly.pdbx_strand_id
1 'polypeptide(L)'
;MQESGKGQLTLEMRRPSQFMRLLGDTRKRLIPMANAEGAEVVDENFAFGFERYLEEGSELPSPVHVPRLAHQLLILDRVCSILFEEGVTKLTTTRREVFEGGPVVSRRRSGAAPVQSDAGELKEGDLYARMRFSVDFEARESALVRAIDRLASNELFIVVNSLDCRKVGEDIAMEKIPESGTLNLNPDEEGLEVDQLGRLFPSRYERVISGAEAETPMAVTLSFDVYRFAEVTSP
;
A
#
# COMPACT_ATOMS: atom_id res chain seq x y z
N MET A 1 -11.06 -30.82 7.53
CA MET A 1 -11.08 -29.41 7.08
C MET A 1 -11.53 -28.63 8.31
N GLN A 2 -10.60 -28.05 9.07
CA GLN A 2 -10.94 -27.36 10.33
C GLN A 2 -11.44 -25.95 9.98
N GLU A 3 -12.64 -25.63 10.44
CA GLU A 3 -13.21 -24.29 10.36
C GLU A 3 -12.46 -23.38 11.33
N SER A 4 -11.50 -22.62 10.84
CA SER A 4 -11.02 -21.46 11.58
C SER A 4 -12.08 -20.37 11.55
N GLY A 5 -12.24 -19.66 12.67
CA GLY A 5 -13.20 -18.56 12.79
C GLY A 5 -13.06 -17.57 11.63
N LYS A 6 -14.20 -17.01 11.16
CA LYS A 6 -14.23 -16.04 10.06
C LYS A 6 -13.12 -15.00 10.22
N GLY A 7 -12.32 -14.79 9.16
CA GLY A 7 -11.25 -13.78 9.15
C GLY A 7 -9.88 -14.23 9.68
N GLN A 8 -9.69 -15.51 10.00
CA GLN A 8 -8.39 -16.02 10.46
C GLN A 8 -7.63 -16.78 9.37
N LEU A 9 -6.33 -16.52 9.26
CA LEU A 9 -5.41 -17.25 8.37
C LEU A 9 -4.78 -18.41 9.13
N THR A 10 -5.05 -19.64 8.71
CA THR A 10 -4.44 -20.85 9.29
C THR A 10 -3.43 -21.43 8.30
N LEU A 11 -2.15 -21.43 8.71
CA LEU A 11 -1.06 -21.96 7.91
C LEU A 11 -0.23 -22.90 8.76
N GLU A 12 -0.11 -24.14 8.32
CA GLU A 12 0.83 -25.09 8.87
C GLU A 12 2.12 -25.13 8.04
N MET A 13 2.85 -24.01 8.01
CA MET A 13 4.17 -23.96 7.39
C MET A 13 5.24 -24.13 8.45
N ARG A 14 6.09 -25.16 8.32
CA ARG A 14 7.13 -25.48 9.32
C ARG A 14 8.55 -25.45 8.78
N ARG A 15 8.74 -25.35 7.46
CA ARG A 15 10.07 -25.44 6.83
C ARG A 15 10.55 -24.08 6.33
N PRO A 16 11.78 -23.64 6.68
CA PRO A 16 12.33 -22.36 6.22
C PRO A 16 12.34 -22.19 4.70
N SER A 17 12.66 -23.26 3.96
CA SER A 17 12.65 -23.25 2.50
C SER A 17 11.27 -23.04 1.89
N GLN A 18 10.21 -23.53 2.56
CA GLN A 18 8.83 -23.27 2.12
C GLN A 18 8.48 -21.79 2.27
N PHE A 19 8.94 -21.15 3.35
CA PHE A 19 8.76 -19.72 3.55
C PHE A 19 9.52 -18.90 2.50
N MET A 20 10.78 -19.23 2.24
CA MET A 20 11.56 -18.53 1.20
C MET A 20 10.90 -18.63 -0.18
N ARG A 21 10.30 -19.78 -0.51
CA ARG A 21 9.52 -19.94 -1.73
C ARG A 21 8.26 -19.07 -1.71
N LEU A 22 7.50 -19.08 -0.61
CA LEU A 22 6.30 -18.24 -0.46
C LEU A 22 6.65 -16.75 -0.60
N LEU A 23 7.75 -16.29 -0.01
CA LEU A 23 8.24 -14.92 -0.15
C LEU A 23 8.56 -14.59 -1.60
N GLY A 24 9.29 -15.47 -2.29
CA GLY A 24 9.59 -15.32 -3.71
C GLY A 24 8.34 -15.26 -4.59
N ASP A 25 7.37 -16.14 -4.35
CA ASP A 25 6.12 -16.21 -5.11
C ASP A 25 5.25 -14.97 -4.85
N THR A 26 5.19 -14.50 -3.61
CA THR A 26 4.46 -13.26 -3.22
C THR A 26 5.05 -12.05 -3.94
N ARG A 27 6.37 -11.90 -3.97
CA ARG A 27 7.05 -10.80 -4.71
C ARG A 27 6.76 -10.88 -6.20
N LYS A 28 6.84 -12.07 -6.79
CA LYS A 28 6.56 -12.31 -8.21
C LYS A 28 5.11 -12.01 -8.59
N ARG A 29 4.18 -12.00 -7.64
CA ARG A 29 2.80 -11.58 -7.88
C ARG A 29 2.60 -10.08 -7.63
N LEU A 30 3.04 -9.57 -6.48
CA LEU A 30 2.77 -8.20 -6.05
C LEU A 30 3.49 -7.15 -6.90
N ILE A 31 4.74 -7.40 -7.32
CA ILE A 31 5.49 -6.42 -8.11
C ILE A 31 4.83 -6.21 -9.49
N PRO A 32 4.52 -7.27 -10.27
CA PRO A 32 3.76 -7.09 -11.50
C PRO A 32 2.37 -6.49 -11.30
N MET A 33 1.69 -6.84 -10.20
CA MET A 33 0.39 -6.26 -9.87
C MET A 33 0.48 -4.75 -9.63
N ALA A 34 1.45 -4.29 -8.84
CA ALA A 34 1.71 -2.87 -8.63
C ALA A 34 1.91 -2.14 -9.97
N ASN A 35 2.79 -2.69 -10.83
CA ASN A 35 3.05 -2.11 -12.16
C ASN A 35 1.80 -2.08 -13.05
N ALA A 36 0.95 -3.11 -12.99
CA ALA A 36 -0.29 -3.19 -13.76
C ALA A 36 -1.31 -2.13 -13.33
N GLU A 37 -1.36 -1.82 -12.04
CA GLU A 37 -2.20 -0.76 -11.47
C GLU A 37 -1.55 0.64 -11.52
N GLY A 38 -0.38 0.77 -12.16
CA GLY A 38 0.34 2.04 -12.30
C GLY A 38 1.05 2.51 -11.03
N ALA A 39 1.25 1.62 -10.05
CA ALA A 39 1.98 1.88 -8.82
C ALA A 39 3.47 1.56 -8.99
N GLU A 40 4.35 2.46 -8.51
CA GLU A 40 5.79 2.22 -8.45
C GLU A 40 6.20 1.56 -7.13
N VAL A 41 6.98 0.47 -7.19
CA VAL A 41 7.66 -0.12 -6.02
C VAL A 41 9.13 0.28 -6.07
N VAL A 42 9.61 0.95 -5.02
CA VAL A 42 10.85 1.76 -5.09
C VAL A 42 12.16 0.96 -5.15
N ASP A 43 12.19 -0.27 -4.65
CA ASP A 43 13.44 -1.03 -4.49
C ASP A 43 13.41 -2.37 -5.26
N GLU A 44 14.49 -2.68 -5.97
CA GLU A 44 14.67 -3.96 -6.68
C GLU A 44 14.64 -5.16 -5.72
N ASN A 45 15.08 -4.95 -4.47
CA ASN A 45 15.08 -5.91 -3.38
C ASN A 45 13.88 -5.77 -2.45
N PHE A 46 12.87 -4.98 -2.84
CA PHE A 46 11.69 -4.77 -2.01
C PHE A 46 11.02 -6.11 -1.67
N ALA A 47 10.88 -6.38 -0.37
CA ALA A 47 10.42 -7.65 0.14
C ALA A 47 9.31 -7.44 1.17
N PHE A 48 8.62 -6.31 1.13
CA PHE A 48 7.47 -6.02 1.98
C PHE A 48 7.82 -6.19 3.47
N GLY A 49 8.97 -5.70 3.94
CA GLY A 49 9.39 -5.82 5.34
C GLY A 49 10.14 -7.13 5.66
N PHE A 50 10.46 -7.94 4.66
CA PHE A 50 11.24 -9.18 4.77
C PHE A 50 12.61 -9.09 4.10
N GLU A 51 13.14 -7.87 3.89
CA GLU A 51 14.37 -7.60 3.14
C GLU A 51 15.56 -8.35 3.74
N ARG A 52 15.57 -8.54 5.07
CA ARG A 52 16.62 -9.28 5.80
C ARG A 52 16.88 -10.71 5.29
N TYR A 53 15.91 -11.32 4.62
CA TYR A 53 16.01 -12.69 4.11
C TYR A 53 16.45 -12.75 2.64
N LEU A 54 16.59 -11.60 1.98
CA LEU A 54 17.07 -11.48 0.62
C LEU A 54 18.50 -10.93 0.54
N GLU A 55 19.02 -10.40 1.64
CA GLU A 55 20.40 -9.91 1.71
C GLU A 55 21.40 -11.05 1.44
N GLU A 56 22.51 -10.70 0.79
CA GLU A 56 23.59 -11.64 0.51
C GLU A 56 24.18 -12.18 1.83
N GLY A 57 24.25 -13.51 1.95
CA GLY A 57 24.70 -14.16 3.19
C GLY A 57 23.65 -14.18 4.31
N SER A 58 22.39 -13.85 4.02
CA SER A 58 21.30 -13.92 5.00
C SER A 58 21.08 -15.34 5.53
N GLU A 59 20.77 -15.42 6.83
CA GLU A 59 20.40 -16.67 7.48
C GLU A 59 18.94 -17.01 7.19
N LEU A 60 18.68 -18.31 6.97
CA LEU A 60 17.32 -18.81 6.86
C LEU A 60 16.56 -18.58 8.18
N PRO A 61 15.24 -18.29 8.13
CA PRO A 61 14.47 -18.11 9.35
C PRO A 61 14.50 -19.38 10.20
N SER A 62 14.55 -19.19 11.52
CA SER A 62 14.39 -20.29 12.46
C SER A 62 13.08 -21.04 12.20
N PRO A 63 13.07 -22.39 12.15
CA PRO A 63 11.86 -23.18 11.93
C PRO A 63 10.70 -22.85 12.88
N VAL A 64 11.02 -22.41 14.11
CA VAL A 64 10.03 -22.00 15.13
C VAL A 64 9.30 -20.71 14.73
N HIS A 65 9.96 -19.82 13.97
CA HIS A 65 9.41 -18.55 13.54
C HIS A 65 8.66 -18.64 12.20
N VAL A 66 8.90 -19.68 11.41
CA VAL A 66 8.32 -19.86 10.06
C VAL A 66 6.80 -19.70 10.01
N PRO A 67 5.99 -20.31 10.91
CA PRO A 67 4.53 -20.12 10.85
C PRO A 67 4.11 -18.66 11.02
N ARG A 68 4.71 -17.95 12.01
CA ARG A 68 4.41 -16.54 12.29
C ARG A 68 4.85 -15.62 11.15
N LEU A 69 6.03 -15.88 10.57
CA LEU A 69 6.52 -15.15 9.39
C LEU A 69 5.60 -15.33 8.19
N ALA A 70 5.13 -16.56 7.94
CA ALA A 70 4.20 -16.84 6.85
C ALA A 70 2.85 -16.12 7.05
N HIS A 71 2.36 -16.04 8.30
CA HIS A 71 1.16 -15.25 8.63
C HIS A 71 1.36 -13.76 8.34
N GLN A 72 2.46 -13.18 8.81
CA GLN A 72 2.78 -11.77 8.54
C GLN A 72 2.87 -11.47 7.04
N LEU A 73 3.49 -12.38 6.27
CA LEU A 73 3.63 -12.22 4.82
C LEU A 73 2.28 -12.26 4.10
N LEU A 74 1.38 -13.19 4.46
CA LEU A 74 0.04 -13.24 3.86
C LEU A 74 -0.82 -12.02 4.22
N ILE A 75 -0.67 -11.48 5.43
CA ILE A 75 -1.35 -10.25 5.83
C ILE A 75 -0.86 -9.09 4.96
N LEU A 76 0.44 -8.91 4.86
CA LEU A 76 1.03 -7.83 4.05
C LEU A 76 0.71 -8.02 2.57
N ASP A 77 0.68 -9.26 2.09
CA ASP A 77 0.20 -9.56 0.76
C ASP A 77 -1.22 -9.03 0.52
N ARG A 78 -2.14 -9.35 1.43
CA ARG A 78 -3.52 -8.90 1.31
C ARG A 78 -3.64 -7.38 1.38
N VAL A 79 -2.94 -6.74 2.31
CA VAL A 79 -2.95 -5.28 2.49
C VAL A 79 -2.35 -4.58 1.27
N CYS A 80 -1.18 -4.99 0.80
CA CYS A 80 -0.55 -4.38 -0.37
C CYS A 80 -1.39 -4.58 -1.63
N SER A 81 -2.01 -5.76 -1.81
CA SER A 81 -2.93 -6.00 -2.92
C SER A 81 -4.08 -4.99 -2.93
N ILE A 82 -4.69 -4.72 -1.76
CA ILE A 82 -5.76 -3.71 -1.61
C ILE A 82 -5.23 -2.31 -1.95
N LEU A 83 -4.04 -1.95 -1.44
CA LEU A 83 -3.45 -0.65 -1.73
C LEU A 83 -3.25 -0.44 -3.25
N PHE A 84 -2.76 -1.44 -3.96
CA PHE A 84 -2.58 -1.37 -5.41
C PHE A 84 -3.92 -1.31 -6.15
N GLU A 85 -4.89 -2.17 -5.79
CA GLU A 85 -6.24 -2.19 -6.38
C GLU A 85 -6.96 -0.84 -6.24
N GLU A 86 -6.72 -0.11 -5.14
CA GLU A 86 -7.39 1.17 -4.87
C GLU A 86 -6.67 2.39 -5.45
N GLY A 87 -5.54 2.18 -6.14
CA GLY A 87 -4.84 3.22 -6.90
C GLY A 87 -3.78 3.99 -6.11
N VAL A 88 -3.08 3.33 -5.18
CA VAL A 88 -1.83 3.85 -4.62
C VAL A 88 -0.82 4.04 -5.74
N THR A 89 -0.17 5.20 -5.83
CA THR A 89 0.74 5.54 -6.93
C THR A 89 2.17 5.08 -6.67
N LYS A 90 2.56 4.94 -5.41
CA LYS A 90 3.93 4.56 -5.04
C LYS A 90 3.95 3.86 -3.70
N LEU A 91 4.61 2.70 -3.59
CA LEU A 91 4.88 2.05 -2.31
C LEU A 91 6.36 2.14 -1.99
N THR A 92 6.70 2.89 -0.94
CA THR A 92 8.08 3.25 -0.61
C THR A 92 8.68 2.36 0.46
N THR A 93 7.93 2.04 1.52
CA THR A 93 8.44 1.22 2.61
C THR A 93 7.34 0.38 3.21
N THR A 94 7.68 -0.83 3.63
CA THR A 94 6.82 -1.67 4.47
C THR A 94 7.64 -2.12 5.67
N ARG A 95 7.07 -1.98 6.86
CA ARG A 95 7.68 -2.43 8.12
C ARG A 95 6.72 -3.33 8.86
N ARG A 96 7.29 -4.32 9.53
CA ARG A 96 6.59 -5.27 10.40
C ARG A 96 7.28 -5.30 11.74
N GLU A 97 6.54 -5.71 12.75
CA GLU A 97 7.10 -6.03 14.06
C GLU A 97 8.04 -7.24 13.95
N VAL A 98 9.33 -7.00 14.20
CA VAL A 98 10.39 -8.02 14.09
C VAL A 98 10.55 -8.72 15.43
N PHE A 99 10.42 -10.04 15.43
CA PHE A 99 10.53 -10.87 16.63
C PHE A 99 11.65 -11.92 16.55
N GLU A 100 12.27 -12.13 15.38
CA GLU A 100 13.17 -13.28 15.17
C GLU A 100 14.55 -13.17 15.85
N GLY A 101 14.79 -12.15 16.68
CA GLY A 101 16.09 -11.91 17.30
C GLY A 101 17.25 -11.75 16.31
N GLY A 102 18.45 -11.53 16.83
CA GLY A 102 19.68 -11.38 16.05
C GLY A 102 20.07 -9.94 15.73
N PRO A 103 21.35 -9.70 15.34
CA PRO A 103 21.85 -8.37 15.05
C PRO A 103 21.12 -7.83 13.82
N VAL A 104 20.27 -6.84 14.03
CA VAL A 104 19.79 -5.99 12.94
C VAL A 104 21.03 -5.23 12.45
N VAL A 105 21.63 -5.64 11.34
CA VAL A 105 22.71 -4.85 10.69
C VAL A 105 22.05 -3.66 9.98
N SER A 106 21.36 -2.83 10.76
CA SER A 106 20.77 -1.59 10.30
C SER A 106 21.89 -0.58 10.11
N ARG A 107 22.34 -0.40 8.86
CA ARG A 107 23.09 0.80 8.47
C ARG A 107 22.24 2.00 8.87
N ARG A 108 22.78 2.79 9.80
CA ARG A 108 22.27 4.06 10.33
C ARG A 108 21.42 4.86 9.32
N ARG A 109 20.12 4.59 9.26
CA ARG A 109 19.07 5.51 8.82
C ARG A 109 17.85 5.25 9.71
N SER A 110 17.44 6.31 10.41
CA SER A 110 16.31 6.46 11.35
C SER A 110 15.34 5.28 11.52
N GLY A 111 15.22 4.79 12.76
CA GLY A 111 14.04 4.05 13.23
C GLY A 111 14.18 2.53 13.24
N ALA A 112 15.12 1.98 14.02
CA ALA A 112 15.06 0.56 14.38
C ALA A 112 13.79 0.32 15.21
N ALA A 113 12.84 -0.44 14.68
CA ALA A 113 11.68 -0.88 15.44
C ALA A 113 12.15 -1.71 16.64
N PRO A 114 11.59 -1.52 17.85
CA PRO A 114 11.93 -2.33 19.00
C PRO A 114 11.62 -3.80 18.70
N VAL A 115 12.56 -4.70 19.02
CA VAL A 115 12.34 -6.14 18.91
C VAL A 115 11.33 -6.54 19.99
N GLN A 116 10.11 -6.88 19.58
CA GLN A 116 9.08 -7.42 20.47
C GLN A 116 9.03 -8.93 20.28
N SER A 117 9.48 -9.69 21.29
CA SER A 117 9.61 -11.15 21.18
C SER A 117 8.27 -11.87 20.98
N ASP A 118 7.16 -11.26 21.39
CA ASP A 118 5.81 -11.84 21.41
C ASP A 118 4.90 -11.40 20.26
N ALA A 119 5.42 -10.67 19.26
CA ALA A 119 4.65 -10.18 18.12
C ALA A 119 3.85 -11.28 17.38
N GLY A 120 2.51 -11.26 17.48
CA GLY A 120 1.64 -12.26 16.83
C GLY A 120 1.67 -13.67 17.44
N GLU A 121 2.26 -13.84 18.62
CA GLU A 121 2.17 -15.10 19.39
C GLU A 121 0.89 -15.12 20.22
N LEU A 122 0.15 -16.24 20.18
CA LEU A 122 -1.03 -16.45 20.99
C LEU A 122 -0.65 -17.43 22.10
N LYS A 123 -0.55 -16.97 23.35
CA LYS A 123 -0.21 -17.83 24.49
C LYS A 123 -1.46 -18.52 25.02
N GLU A 124 -1.27 -19.60 25.76
CA GLU A 124 -2.36 -20.29 26.43
C GLU A 124 -3.06 -19.34 27.42
N GLY A 125 -4.37 -19.14 27.25
CA GLY A 125 -5.18 -18.20 28.02
C GLY A 125 -5.34 -16.81 27.40
N ASP A 126 -4.58 -16.46 26.35
CA ASP A 126 -4.79 -15.21 25.62
C ASP A 126 -6.05 -15.30 24.74
N LEU A 127 -6.84 -14.23 24.73
CA LEU A 127 -8.02 -14.13 23.85
C LEU A 127 -7.65 -13.77 22.40
N TYR A 128 -6.54 -13.08 22.22
CA TYR A 128 -6.06 -12.64 20.92
C TYR A 128 -4.56 -12.41 20.90
N ALA A 129 -3.98 -12.47 19.70
CA ALA A 129 -2.65 -12.02 19.37
C ALA A 129 -2.73 -10.82 18.43
N ARG A 130 -1.73 -9.94 18.49
CA ARG A 130 -1.68 -8.69 17.71
C ARG A 130 -0.38 -8.64 16.92
N MET A 131 -0.45 -8.18 15.68
CA MET A 131 0.73 -7.93 14.83
C MET A 131 0.68 -6.49 14.32
N ARG A 132 1.74 -5.72 14.56
CA ARG A 132 1.83 -4.34 14.07
C ARG A 132 2.58 -4.23 12.75
N PHE A 133 2.06 -3.39 11.87
CA PHE A 133 2.66 -3.05 10.59
C PHE A 133 2.63 -1.55 10.35
N SER A 134 3.53 -1.07 9.50
CA SER A 134 3.46 0.27 8.95
C SER A 134 3.86 0.27 7.48
N VAL A 135 3.14 1.02 6.65
CA VAL A 135 3.42 1.19 5.23
C VAL A 135 3.52 2.67 4.90
N ASP A 136 4.56 3.01 4.15
CA ASP A 136 4.80 4.35 3.62
C ASP A 136 4.55 4.32 2.12
N PHE A 137 3.61 5.13 1.64
CA PHE A 137 3.18 5.15 0.25
C PHE A 137 2.76 6.55 -0.21
N GLU A 138 2.60 6.75 -1.51
CA GLU A 138 1.98 7.94 -2.09
C GLU A 138 0.64 7.57 -2.74
N ALA A 139 -0.35 8.42 -2.56
CA ALA A 139 -1.68 8.25 -3.15
C ALA A 139 -2.36 9.59 -3.36
N ARG A 140 -3.44 9.61 -4.14
CA ARG A 140 -4.41 10.72 -4.12
C ARG A 140 -5.35 10.58 -2.92
N GLU A 141 -6.01 11.67 -2.54
CA GLU A 141 -6.96 11.66 -1.42
C GLU A 141 -8.08 10.65 -1.63
N SER A 142 -8.72 10.67 -2.80
CA SER A 142 -9.78 9.71 -3.14
C SER A 142 -9.32 8.25 -3.06
N ALA A 143 -8.09 7.95 -3.49
CA ALA A 143 -7.51 6.61 -3.41
C ALA A 143 -7.24 6.17 -1.96
N LEU A 144 -6.73 7.09 -1.13
CA LEU A 144 -6.50 6.83 0.29
C LEU A 144 -7.80 6.48 1.03
N VAL A 145 -8.86 7.26 0.81
CA VAL A 145 -10.17 7.02 1.46
C VAL A 145 -10.71 5.65 1.07
N ARG A 146 -10.70 5.30 -0.22
CA ARG A 146 -11.14 3.98 -0.68
C ARG A 146 -10.30 2.85 -0.11
N ALA A 147 -8.98 3.02 -0.05
CA ALA A 147 -8.08 2.04 0.56
C ALA A 147 -8.41 1.80 2.04
N ILE A 148 -8.65 2.87 2.82
CA ILE A 148 -9.03 2.75 4.24
C ILE A 148 -10.38 2.05 4.38
N ASP A 149 -11.38 2.42 3.58
CA ASP A 149 -12.70 1.77 3.59
C ASP A 149 -12.59 0.27 3.22
N ARG A 150 -11.72 -0.06 2.28
CA ARG A 150 -11.48 -1.44 1.86
C ARG A 150 -10.73 -2.26 2.90
N LEU A 151 -9.81 -1.63 3.63
CA LEU A 151 -9.15 -2.25 4.78
C LEU A 151 -10.13 -2.46 5.94
N ALA A 152 -11.02 -1.50 6.21
CA ALA A 152 -12.01 -1.58 7.27
C ALA A 152 -13.10 -2.64 7.00
N SER A 153 -13.44 -2.85 5.72
CA SER A 153 -14.40 -3.87 5.28
C SER A 153 -13.76 -5.24 4.97
N ASN A 154 -12.47 -5.41 5.29
CA ASN A 154 -11.76 -6.65 5.03
C ASN A 154 -12.21 -7.79 5.95
N GLU A 155 -11.99 -9.03 5.52
CA GLU A 155 -12.22 -10.20 6.36
C GLU A 155 -11.21 -10.29 7.51
N LEU A 156 -9.98 -9.81 7.30
CA LEU A 156 -8.99 -9.67 8.36
C LEU A 156 -9.41 -8.60 9.35
N PHE A 157 -9.23 -8.85 10.65
CA PHE A 157 -9.50 -7.86 11.68
C PHE A 157 -8.36 -6.83 11.75
N ILE A 158 -8.43 -5.80 10.90
CA ILE A 158 -7.45 -4.73 10.77
C ILE A 158 -7.93 -3.50 11.54
N VAL A 159 -7.05 -2.95 12.37
CA VAL A 159 -7.27 -1.70 13.11
C VAL A 159 -6.22 -0.69 12.70
N VAL A 160 -6.65 0.42 12.09
CA VAL A 160 -5.75 1.54 11.77
C VAL A 160 -5.48 2.33 13.05
N ASN A 161 -4.20 2.43 13.43
CA ASN A 161 -3.76 3.10 14.66
C ASN A 161 -3.41 4.57 14.42
N SER A 162 -2.73 4.84 13.31
CA SER A 162 -2.30 6.19 12.96
C SER A 162 -2.20 6.34 11.45
N LEU A 163 -2.56 7.54 10.99
CA LEU A 163 -2.47 7.96 9.61
C LEU A 163 -1.81 9.35 9.61
N ASP A 164 -0.61 9.46 9.06
CA ASP A 164 0.07 10.74 8.81
C ASP A 164 0.03 11.01 7.31
N CYS A 165 -0.52 12.15 6.93
CA CYS A 165 -0.62 12.57 5.53
C CYS A 165 0.16 13.87 5.35
N ARG A 166 1.02 13.90 4.33
CA ARG A 166 1.80 15.09 3.96
C ARG A 166 1.63 15.34 2.48
N LYS A 167 1.33 16.59 2.12
CA LYS A 167 1.29 17.02 0.72
C LYS A 167 2.70 16.85 0.12
N VAL A 168 2.81 16.12 -0.98
CA VAL A 168 4.07 15.92 -1.71
C VAL A 168 3.88 16.44 -3.13
N GLY A 169 4.39 17.64 -3.38
CA GLY A 169 4.48 18.21 -4.73
C GLY A 169 3.43 19.25 -5.10
N GLU A 170 3.57 19.72 -6.34
CA GLU A 170 2.64 20.64 -6.99
C GLU A 170 1.40 19.89 -7.48
N ASP A 171 0.30 20.62 -7.63
CA ASP A 171 -0.97 20.05 -8.03
C ASP A 171 -0.87 19.39 -9.41
N ILE A 172 -1.30 18.14 -9.55
CA ILE A 172 -1.32 17.46 -10.85
C ILE A 172 -2.47 18.08 -11.65
N ALA A 173 -2.15 19.08 -12.46
CA ALA A 173 -3.10 19.59 -13.45
C ALA A 173 -3.47 18.45 -14.40
N MET A 174 -4.77 18.22 -14.62
CA MET A 174 -5.24 17.48 -15.79
C MET A 174 -4.60 18.09 -17.02
N GLU A 175 -4.04 17.23 -17.87
CA GLU A 175 -3.37 17.57 -19.13
C GLU A 175 -4.12 18.71 -19.83
N LYS A 176 -3.50 19.90 -19.89
CA LYS A 176 -4.12 21.07 -20.52
C LYS A 176 -4.46 20.68 -21.95
N ILE A 177 -5.75 20.59 -22.26
CA ILE A 177 -6.24 20.65 -23.63
C ILE A 177 -5.58 21.90 -24.24
N PRO A 178 -4.87 21.79 -25.38
CA PRO A 178 -4.08 22.89 -25.91
C PRO A 178 -4.94 24.15 -25.98
N GLU A 179 -4.47 25.22 -25.34
CA GLU A 179 -5.12 26.52 -25.33
C GLU A 179 -5.47 26.88 -26.78
N SER A 180 -6.76 27.06 -27.05
CA SER A 180 -7.25 27.53 -28.34
C SER A 180 -6.47 28.79 -28.71
N GLY A 181 -5.66 28.69 -29.76
CA GLY A 181 -4.69 29.70 -30.15
C GLY A 181 -5.33 31.09 -30.26
N THR A 182 -4.64 32.08 -29.70
CA THR A 182 -4.92 33.50 -29.94
C THR A 182 -4.83 33.78 -31.44
N LEU A 183 -5.98 33.94 -32.08
CA LEU A 183 -6.06 34.46 -33.44
C LEU A 183 -5.67 35.94 -33.40
N ASN A 184 -4.51 36.27 -33.97
CA ASN A 184 -4.17 37.65 -34.32
C ASN A 184 -5.09 38.08 -35.47
N LEU A 185 -6.19 38.76 -35.13
CA LEU A 185 -7.10 39.32 -36.12
C LEU A 185 -6.51 40.64 -36.64
N ASN A 186 -6.12 40.65 -37.92
CA ASN A 186 -5.86 41.90 -38.63
C ASN A 186 -7.20 42.62 -38.86
N PRO A 187 -7.28 43.96 -38.72
CA PRO A 187 -8.56 44.69 -38.76
C PRO A 187 -9.23 44.77 -40.15
N ASP A 188 -8.61 44.25 -41.21
CA ASP A 188 -8.99 44.53 -42.59
C ASP A 188 -9.72 43.37 -43.31
N GLU A 189 -10.07 42.28 -42.60
CA GLU A 189 -10.83 41.17 -43.19
C GLU A 189 -12.32 41.24 -42.84
N GLU A 190 -13.14 41.66 -43.81
CA GLU A 190 -14.60 41.57 -43.74
C GLU A 190 -15.05 40.10 -43.87
N GLY A 191 -15.48 39.52 -42.75
CA GLY A 191 -16.27 38.28 -42.73
C GLY A 191 -15.70 37.20 -41.83
N LEU A 192 -16.14 37.14 -40.57
CA LEU A 192 -15.88 36.00 -39.70
C LEU A 192 -16.83 34.85 -40.07
N GLU A 193 -16.30 33.75 -40.61
CA GLU A 193 -17.05 32.51 -40.75
C GLU A 193 -17.52 32.00 -39.38
N VAL A 194 -18.72 31.40 -39.35
CA VAL A 194 -19.41 30.92 -38.12
C VAL A 194 -18.54 29.95 -37.30
N ASP A 195 -17.59 29.27 -37.94
CA ASP A 195 -16.65 28.34 -37.31
C ASP A 195 -15.57 29.05 -36.44
N GLN A 196 -15.29 30.33 -36.72
CA GLN A 196 -14.38 31.16 -35.92
C GLN A 196 -15.06 31.73 -34.67
N LEU A 197 -16.38 31.96 -34.72
CA LEU A 197 -17.16 32.43 -33.57
C LEU A 197 -17.23 31.38 -32.45
N GLY A 198 -17.21 30.08 -32.81
CA GLY A 198 -17.17 28.96 -31.87
C GLY A 198 -15.91 28.90 -31.01
N ARG A 199 -14.82 29.57 -31.42
CA ARG A 199 -13.55 29.64 -30.67
C ARG A 199 -13.49 30.83 -29.70
N LEU A 200 -14.32 31.85 -29.89
CA LEU A 200 -14.37 33.04 -29.03
C LEU A 200 -15.19 32.83 -27.75
N PHE A 201 -16.07 31.83 -27.76
CA PHE A 201 -16.88 31.49 -26.61
C PHE A 201 -16.46 30.13 -26.09
N PRO A 202 -15.89 30.06 -24.87
CA PRO A 202 -15.72 28.77 -24.22
C PRO A 202 -17.05 28.01 -24.26
N SER A 203 -16.97 26.77 -24.72
CA SER A 203 -18.08 25.81 -24.76
C SER A 203 -18.70 25.68 -23.37
N ARG A 204 -19.93 25.17 -23.25
CA ARG A 204 -20.57 25.03 -21.91
C ARG A 204 -19.70 24.25 -20.92
N TYR A 205 -18.84 23.36 -21.42
CA TYR A 205 -17.86 22.61 -20.63
C TYR A 205 -16.71 23.46 -20.09
N GLU A 206 -16.32 24.54 -20.77
CA GLU A 206 -15.25 25.45 -20.35
C GLU A 206 -15.73 26.58 -19.40
N ARG A 207 -17.05 26.73 -19.19
CA ARG A 207 -17.62 27.70 -18.23
C ARG A 207 -17.86 27.15 -16.82
N VAL A 208 -17.60 25.86 -16.60
CA VAL A 208 -17.69 25.25 -15.28
C VAL A 208 -16.29 25.17 -14.69
N ILE A 209 -15.77 26.30 -14.20
CA ILE A 209 -14.51 26.34 -13.45
C ILE A 209 -14.80 26.81 -12.02
N SER A 210 -15.45 25.93 -11.27
CA SER A 210 -15.18 25.76 -9.84
C SER A 210 -15.15 24.25 -9.61
N GLY A 211 -13.96 23.68 -9.38
CA GLY A 211 -13.82 22.25 -9.10
C GLY A 211 -12.90 21.46 -10.03
N ALA A 212 -11.92 22.09 -10.71
CA ALA A 212 -10.75 21.32 -11.12
C ALA A 212 -9.95 21.00 -9.85
N GLU A 213 -10.41 20.03 -9.07
CA GLU A 213 -9.68 19.44 -7.95
C GLU A 213 -8.49 18.70 -8.54
N ALA A 214 -7.41 19.44 -8.78
CA ALA A 214 -6.11 18.84 -8.99
C ALA A 214 -5.73 18.16 -7.67
N GLU A 215 -6.15 16.90 -7.49
CA GLU A 215 -5.82 16.10 -6.33
C GLU A 215 -4.29 15.97 -6.26
N THR A 216 -3.68 16.67 -5.31
CA THR A 216 -2.23 16.56 -5.10
C THR A 216 -1.92 15.17 -4.54
N PRO A 217 -0.89 14.47 -5.06
CA PRO A 217 -0.37 13.31 -4.38
C PRO A 217 0.07 13.66 -2.96
N MET A 218 -0.27 12.79 -2.02
CA MET A 218 0.13 12.87 -0.62
C MET A 218 1.02 11.68 -0.29
N ALA A 219 2.12 11.94 0.42
CA ALA A 219 2.81 10.88 1.13
C ALA A 219 2.02 10.53 2.38
N VAL A 220 1.81 9.24 2.56
CA VAL A 220 1.02 8.65 3.62
C VAL A 220 1.88 7.66 4.39
N THR A 221 1.92 7.82 5.71
CA THR A 221 2.40 6.80 6.63
C THR A 221 1.20 6.22 7.37
N LEU A 222 0.87 4.98 7.04
CA LEU A 222 -0.23 4.23 7.64
C LEU A 222 0.34 3.19 8.60
N SER A 223 -0.04 3.23 9.87
CA SER A 223 0.26 2.17 10.84
C SER A 223 -1.02 1.48 11.27
N PHE A 224 -1.00 0.15 11.26
CA PHE A 224 -2.15 -0.67 11.58
C PHE A 224 -1.75 -1.93 12.35
N ASP A 225 -2.68 -2.43 13.15
CA ASP A 225 -2.57 -3.70 13.84
C ASP A 225 -3.55 -4.70 13.23
N VAL A 226 -3.12 -5.96 13.10
CA VAL A 226 -3.98 -7.07 12.70
C VAL A 226 -4.12 -8.03 13.87
N TYR A 227 -5.36 -8.33 14.22
CA TYR A 227 -5.69 -9.20 15.35
C TYR A 227 -6.03 -10.60 14.88
N ARG A 228 -5.55 -11.58 15.63
CA ARG A 228 -5.94 -12.98 15.52
C ARG A 228 -6.54 -13.43 16.83
N PHE A 229 -7.73 -14.01 16.81
CA PHE A 229 -8.43 -14.43 18.02
C PHE A 229 -8.15 -15.91 18.32
N ALA A 230 -8.21 -16.30 19.59
CA ALA A 230 -8.19 -17.71 19.95
C ALA A 230 -9.42 -18.42 19.35
N GLU A 231 -9.22 -19.64 18.85
CA GLU A 231 -10.35 -20.48 18.47
C GLU A 231 -11.12 -20.84 19.75
N VAL A 232 -12.39 -20.43 19.80
CA VAL A 232 -13.28 -20.83 20.90
C VAL A 232 -13.60 -22.31 20.69
N THR A 233 -12.85 -23.18 21.36
CA THR A 233 -13.21 -24.60 21.43
C THR A 233 -14.51 -24.68 22.21
N SER A 234 -15.63 -24.76 21.50
CA SER A 234 -16.93 -25.01 22.13
C SER A 234 -16.86 -26.40 22.78
N PRO A 235 -17.22 -26.55 24.07
CA PRO A 235 -17.18 -27.82 24.78
C PRO A 235 -18.20 -28.84 24.25
#